data_AF-A0AAE1R1B4-F1
#
_entry.id   AF-A0AAE1R1B4-F1
#
_cell.length_a   1.000
_cell.length_b   1.000
_cell.length_c   1.000
_cell.angle_alpha   90.00
_cell.angle_beta   90.00
_cell.angle_gamma   90.00
#
_symmetry.space_group_name_H-M   'P 1'
#
loop_
_entity.id
_entity.type
_entity.pdbx_description
1 polymer ?
#
loop_
_entity_poly.entity_id
_entity_poly.type
_entity_poly.pdbx_seq_one_letter_code
_entity_poly.pdbx_strand_id
1 'polypeptide(L)'
;MPAPDLWTVRVAHYLPWLTYWWNTQKFFPSSSVAAHSPDIFSTQDKQLAPRFDASQEPYRAQIRQQGEFESIHRDMIIGIKTWEFDPMELEDPSPNNEGSVHIWQGDEDGLVPVVLQRYVAKRLPWIRYHEIKGGGHLFPYADGMGDKIMKTFLLGETFVI
;
A
#
# COMPACT_ATOMS: atom_id res chain seq x y z
N MET A 1 -1.55 -0.36 -12.33
CA MET A 1 -1.13 -1.73 -11.96
C MET A 1 -0.79 -2.51 -13.21
N PRO A 2 0.39 -3.16 -13.27
CA PRO A 2 0.81 -4.04 -14.37
C PRO A 2 -0.11 -5.26 -14.58
N ALA A 3 -0.11 -5.82 -15.80
CA ALA A 3 -0.92 -7.01 -16.12
C ALA A 3 -0.60 -8.26 -15.26
N PRO A 4 0.67 -8.58 -14.92
CA PRO A 4 1.01 -9.66 -14.01
C PRO A 4 0.32 -9.57 -12.64
N ASP A 5 0.27 -8.37 -12.07
CA ASP A 5 -0.34 -8.14 -10.77
C ASP A 5 -1.86 -8.32 -10.83
N LEU A 6 -2.51 -7.88 -11.92
CA LEU A 6 -3.94 -8.10 -12.14
C LEU A 6 -4.31 -9.59 -12.17
N TRP A 7 -3.48 -10.44 -12.78
CA TRP A 7 -3.70 -11.89 -12.75
C TRP A 7 -3.46 -12.46 -11.36
N THR A 8 -2.40 -12.01 -10.69
CA THR A 8 -2.03 -12.51 -9.37
C THR A 8 -3.11 -12.20 -8.34
N VAL A 9 -3.69 -10.99 -8.33
CA VAL A 9 -4.81 -10.66 -7.44
C VAL A 9 -6.06 -11.48 -7.76
N ARG A 10 -6.32 -11.79 -9.04
CA ARG A 10 -7.45 -12.66 -9.42
C ARG A 10 -7.25 -14.08 -8.92
N VAL A 11 -6.04 -14.63 -9.02
CA VAL A 11 -5.74 -15.97 -8.48
C VAL A 11 -5.91 -15.97 -6.97
N ALA A 12 -5.37 -14.96 -6.27
CA ALA A 12 -5.54 -14.84 -4.82
C ALA A 12 -7.01 -14.76 -4.39
N HIS A 13 -7.85 -14.06 -5.18
CA HIS A 13 -9.28 -13.93 -4.91
C HIS A 13 -10.07 -15.21 -5.18
N TYR A 14 -9.97 -15.77 -6.38
CA TYR A 14 -10.85 -16.84 -6.86
C TYR A 14 -10.31 -18.25 -6.59
N LEU A 15 -8.98 -18.41 -6.52
CA LEU A 15 -8.29 -19.69 -6.34
C LEU A 15 -7.21 -19.55 -5.26
N PRO A 16 -7.55 -19.14 -4.03
CA PRO A 16 -6.58 -18.79 -3.00
C PRO A 16 -5.58 -19.93 -2.69
N TRP A 17 -6.03 -21.19 -2.82
CA TRP A 17 -5.18 -22.38 -2.64
C TRP A 17 -4.06 -22.51 -3.69
N LEU A 18 -4.17 -21.82 -4.84
CA LEU A 18 -3.13 -21.76 -5.88
C LEU A 18 -2.18 -20.56 -5.74
N THR A 19 -2.43 -19.62 -4.82
CA THR A 19 -1.67 -18.37 -4.74
C THR A 19 -0.17 -18.59 -4.59
N TYR A 20 0.24 -19.53 -3.74
CA TYR A 20 1.65 -19.89 -3.57
C TYR A 20 2.26 -20.46 -4.85
N TRP A 21 1.56 -21.42 -5.47
CA TRP A 21 2.02 -22.03 -6.72
C TRP A 21 2.16 -20.99 -7.82
N TRP A 22 1.16 -20.12 -7.99
CA TRP A 22 1.15 -19.06 -9.00
C TRP A 22 2.35 -18.12 -8.89
N ASN A 23 2.75 -17.76 -7.66
CA ASN A 23 3.85 -16.84 -7.43
C ASN A 23 5.25 -17.49 -7.46
N THR A 24 5.35 -18.81 -7.38
CA THR A 24 6.64 -19.54 -7.33
C THR A 24 6.98 -20.30 -8.62
N GLN A 25 5.97 -20.56 -9.46
CA GLN A 25 6.18 -21.17 -10.79
C GLN A 25 6.92 -20.21 -11.75
N LYS A 26 7.47 -20.75 -12.86
CA LYS A 26 8.32 -20.01 -13.82
C LYS A 26 7.73 -19.84 -15.23
N PHE A 27 6.55 -20.38 -15.49
CA PHE A 27 5.87 -20.32 -16.79
C PHE A 27 5.16 -18.98 -17.03
N PHE A 28 4.67 -18.35 -15.97
CA PHE A 28 3.98 -17.06 -16.02
C PHE A 28 4.64 -16.05 -15.07
N PRO A 29 4.53 -14.74 -15.33
CA PRO A 29 4.95 -13.72 -14.38
C PRO A 29 4.19 -13.83 -13.05
N SER A 30 4.92 -13.77 -11.92
CA SER A 30 4.36 -13.67 -10.58
C SER A 30 3.96 -12.23 -10.24
N SER A 31 3.49 -11.97 -9.02
CA SER A 31 3.32 -10.59 -8.56
C SER A 31 4.64 -9.84 -8.65
N SER A 32 4.59 -8.63 -9.17
CA SER A 32 5.74 -7.73 -9.26
C SER A 32 6.33 -7.42 -7.89
N VAL A 33 5.50 -7.34 -6.83
CA VAL A 33 5.96 -7.17 -5.44
C VAL A 33 6.73 -8.42 -4.97
N ALA A 34 6.16 -9.61 -5.18
CA ALA A 34 6.80 -10.87 -4.79
C ALA A 34 8.12 -11.11 -5.56
N ALA A 35 8.16 -10.69 -6.83
CA ALA A 35 9.31 -10.78 -7.71
C ALA A 35 10.37 -9.68 -7.47
N HIS A 36 10.11 -8.72 -6.58
CA HIS A 36 10.96 -7.52 -6.40
C HIS A 36 11.23 -6.77 -7.72
N SER A 37 10.22 -6.67 -8.58
CA SER A 37 10.35 -6.00 -9.87
C SER A 37 10.52 -4.48 -9.67
N PRO A 38 11.55 -3.84 -10.25
CA PRO A 38 11.72 -2.39 -10.15
C PRO A 38 10.71 -1.60 -11.00
N ASP A 39 9.95 -2.27 -11.87
CA ASP A 39 9.00 -1.62 -12.79
C ASP A 39 7.74 -1.11 -12.08
N ILE A 40 7.46 -1.58 -10.85
CA ILE A 40 6.35 -1.06 -10.04
C ILE A 40 6.64 0.29 -9.40
N PHE A 41 7.91 0.69 -9.37
CA PHE A 41 8.34 1.90 -8.70
C PHE A 41 8.29 3.11 -9.63
N SER A 42 7.72 4.21 -9.13
CA SER A 42 7.76 5.51 -9.80
C SER A 42 9.19 6.05 -9.89
N THR A 43 9.37 7.18 -10.58
CA THR A 43 10.68 7.86 -10.61
C THR A 43 11.13 8.28 -9.21
N GLN A 44 10.20 8.78 -8.38
CA GLN A 44 10.50 9.16 -7.00
C GLN A 44 10.88 7.94 -6.16
N ASP A 45 10.15 6.83 -6.30
CA ASP A 45 10.44 5.59 -5.57
C ASP A 45 11.87 5.10 -5.84
N LYS A 46 12.30 5.14 -7.11
CA LYS A 46 13.65 4.74 -7.50
C LYS A 46 14.73 5.63 -6.87
N GLN A 47 14.44 6.92 -6.66
CA GLN A 47 15.35 7.84 -5.97
C GLN A 47 15.40 7.58 -4.45
N LEU A 48 14.28 7.13 -3.86
CA LEU A 48 14.16 6.85 -2.43
C LEU A 48 14.56 5.43 -2.05
N ALA A 49 14.67 4.51 -3.02
CA ALA A 49 14.98 3.10 -2.81
C ALA A 49 16.20 2.85 -1.89
N PRO A 50 17.35 3.54 -2.03
CA PRO A 50 18.49 3.32 -1.12
C PRO A 50 18.17 3.61 0.36
N ARG A 51 17.32 4.60 0.62
CA ARG A 51 16.90 4.96 2.00
C ARG A 51 15.93 3.94 2.54
N PHE A 52 14.97 3.53 1.71
CA PHE A 52 14.06 2.45 2.03
C PHE A 52 14.85 1.18 2.38
N ASP A 53 15.77 0.75 1.52
CA ASP A 53 16.60 -0.43 1.73
C ASP A 53 17.41 -0.35 3.02
N ALA A 54 18.05 0.79 3.30
CA ALA A 54 18.80 1.00 4.53
C ALA A 54 17.91 0.92 5.79
N SER A 55 16.66 1.40 5.71
CA SER A 55 15.71 1.32 6.83
C SER A 55 15.25 -0.12 7.13
N GLN A 56 15.21 -0.97 6.10
CA GLN A 56 14.74 -2.35 6.20
C GLN A 56 15.86 -3.34 6.55
N GLU A 57 17.12 -3.00 6.25
CA GLU A 57 18.29 -3.87 6.44
C GLU A 57 18.32 -4.59 7.80
N PRO A 58 18.16 -3.88 8.95
CA PRO A 58 18.30 -4.51 10.27
C PRO A 58 17.20 -5.55 10.58
N TYR A 59 16.11 -5.53 9.81
CA TYR A 59 14.92 -6.35 10.02
C TYR A 59 14.71 -7.39 8.91
N ARG A 60 15.60 -7.49 7.92
CA ARG A 60 15.41 -8.36 6.74
C ARG A 60 15.16 -9.82 7.11
N ALA A 61 15.82 -10.35 8.14
CA ALA A 61 15.62 -11.71 8.59
C ALA A 61 14.23 -11.92 9.24
N GLN A 62 13.72 -10.91 9.93
CA GLN A 62 12.46 -10.93 10.66
C GLN A 62 11.26 -10.81 9.72
N ILE A 63 11.37 -10.00 8.64
CA ILE A 63 10.28 -9.75 7.68
C ILE A 63 9.71 -11.06 7.11
N ARG A 64 10.56 -12.06 6.85
CA ARG A 64 10.14 -13.36 6.29
C ARG A 64 10.40 -14.55 7.23
N GLN A 65 10.47 -14.31 8.54
CA GLN A 65 10.84 -15.35 9.50
C GLN A 65 9.89 -16.57 9.51
N GLN A 66 8.64 -16.39 9.09
CA GLN A 66 7.61 -17.44 9.00
C GLN A 66 7.59 -18.15 7.63
N GLY A 67 8.51 -17.79 6.73
CA GLY A 67 8.55 -18.26 5.35
C GLY A 67 7.69 -17.43 4.40
N GLU A 68 7.93 -17.56 3.10
CA GLU A 68 7.26 -16.72 2.08
C GLU A 68 5.75 -16.92 2.04
N PHE A 69 5.26 -18.13 2.32
CA PHE A 69 3.82 -18.39 2.34
C PHE A 69 3.11 -17.52 3.38
N GLU A 70 3.54 -17.61 4.64
CA GLU A 70 2.92 -16.89 5.75
C GLU A 70 3.17 -15.39 5.66
N SER A 71 4.35 -14.95 5.20
CA SER A 71 4.72 -13.52 5.19
C SER A 71 4.31 -12.73 3.93
N ILE A 72 3.84 -13.38 2.86
CA ILE A 72 3.48 -12.69 1.61
C ILE A 72 2.17 -13.24 1.03
N HIS A 73 2.13 -14.55 0.78
CA HIS A 73 1.03 -15.14 0.03
C HIS A 73 -0.26 -15.18 0.85
N ARG A 74 -0.15 -15.45 2.15
CA ARG A 74 -1.29 -15.43 3.08
C ARG A 74 -1.85 -14.01 3.22
N ASP A 75 -1.00 -13.01 3.34
CA ASP A 75 -1.42 -11.60 3.38
C ASP A 75 -2.17 -11.20 2.11
N MET A 76 -1.68 -11.63 0.94
CA MET A 76 -2.37 -11.41 -0.33
C MET A 76 -3.75 -12.09 -0.38
N ILE A 77 -3.84 -13.35 0.06
CA ILE A 77 -5.12 -14.08 0.14
C ILE A 77 -6.10 -13.33 1.05
N ILE A 78 -5.66 -12.90 2.24
CA ILE A 78 -6.50 -12.20 3.21
C ILE A 78 -6.87 -10.80 2.72
N GLY A 79 -5.95 -10.07 2.13
CA GLY A 79 -6.16 -8.69 1.69
C GLY A 79 -7.11 -8.59 0.49
N ILE A 80 -7.12 -9.59 -0.40
CA ILE A 80 -7.87 -9.56 -1.65
C ILE A 80 -9.17 -10.39 -1.60
N LYS A 81 -9.38 -11.24 -0.58
CA LYS A 81 -10.64 -12.02 -0.47
C LYS A 81 -11.87 -11.11 -0.41
N THR A 82 -13.05 -11.69 -0.63
CA THR A 82 -14.31 -11.03 -0.26
C THR A 82 -14.44 -11.01 1.26
N TRP A 83 -14.60 -9.83 1.83
CA TRP A 83 -14.86 -9.63 3.25
C TRP A 83 -16.36 -9.62 3.53
N GLU A 84 -16.75 -10.02 4.73
CA GLU A 84 -18.16 -9.99 5.19
C GLU A 84 -18.64 -8.57 5.54
N PHE A 85 -17.74 -7.60 5.51
CA PHE A 85 -18.02 -6.18 5.71
C PHE A 85 -17.37 -5.34 4.62
N ASP A 86 -17.94 -4.16 4.35
CA ASP A 86 -17.35 -3.15 3.47
C ASP A 86 -16.77 -2.01 4.34
N PRO A 87 -15.44 -1.77 4.32
CA PRO A 87 -14.85 -0.62 5.01
C PRO A 87 -15.46 0.73 4.61
N MET A 88 -16.06 0.83 3.43
CA MET A 88 -16.72 2.05 2.93
C MET A 88 -18.12 2.29 3.52
N GLU A 89 -18.62 1.37 4.36
CA GLU A 89 -19.86 1.54 5.12
C GLU A 89 -19.60 2.03 6.56
N LEU A 90 -18.34 2.29 6.92
CA LEU A 90 -17.99 2.78 8.26
C LEU A 90 -18.57 4.19 8.51
N GLU A 91 -19.21 4.33 9.67
CA GLU A 91 -19.60 5.63 10.22
C GLU A 91 -18.37 6.40 10.71
N ASP A 92 -18.52 7.72 10.84
CA ASP A 92 -17.46 8.56 11.39
C ASP A 92 -17.12 8.09 12.82
N PRO A 93 -15.88 7.64 13.08
CA PRO A 93 -15.50 7.16 14.40
C PRO A 93 -15.34 8.30 15.43
N SER A 94 -15.38 9.57 15.01
CA SER A 94 -15.26 10.72 15.89
C SER A 94 -16.23 11.85 15.53
N PRO A 95 -17.56 11.62 15.68
CA PRO A 95 -18.59 12.56 15.25
C PRO A 95 -18.57 13.90 16.02
N ASN A 96 -17.94 13.93 17.19
CA ASN A 96 -17.78 15.13 18.01
C ASN A 96 -16.50 15.93 17.69
N ASN A 97 -15.79 15.59 16.61
CA ASN A 97 -14.48 16.16 16.27
C ASN A 97 -13.41 15.95 17.36
N GLU A 98 -13.51 14.87 18.12
CA GLU A 98 -12.53 14.48 19.15
C GLU A 98 -11.27 13.84 18.53
N GLY A 99 -11.32 13.53 17.23
CA GLY A 99 -10.27 12.89 16.45
C GLY A 99 -10.49 13.10 14.96
N SER A 100 -9.54 12.59 14.17
CA SER A 100 -9.64 12.64 12.70
C SER A 100 -8.94 11.45 12.08
N VAL A 101 -9.45 11.02 10.92
CA VAL A 101 -8.83 9.96 10.11
C VAL A 101 -8.27 10.58 8.85
N HIS A 102 -7.04 10.23 8.52
CA HIS A 102 -6.32 10.78 7.39
C HIS A 102 -5.79 9.66 6.49
N ILE A 103 -5.78 9.89 5.19
CA ILE A 103 -5.13 9.02 4.20
C ILE A 103 -4.18 9.88 3.37
N TRP A 104 -2.91 9.51 3.32
CA TRP A 104 -1.92 10.07 2.41
C TRP A 104 -1.62 9.07 1.29
N GLN A 105 -1.64 9.52 0.04
CA GLN A 105 -1.44 8.64 -1.12
C GLN A 105 -0.66 9.37 -2.22
N GLY A 106 0.42 8.76 -2.70
CA GLY A 106 1.08 9.19 -3.93
C GLY A 106 0.23 8.92 -5.17
N ASP A 107 0.12 9.88 -6.09
CA ASP A 107 -0.65 9.73 -7.33
C ASP A 107 0.07 8.91 -8.42
N GLU A 108 1.38 8.67 -8.25
CA GLU A 108 2.21 7.80 -9.06
C GLU A 108 2.54 6.46 -8.36
N ASP A 109 1.83 6.11 -7.28
CA ASP A 109 1.99 4.82 -6.60
C ASP A 109 1.64 3.66 -7.54
N GLY A 110 2.66 2.85 -7.86
CA GLY A 110 2.51 1.69 -8.74
C GLY A 110 2.06 0.40 -8.03
N LEU A 111 2.09 0.37 -6.70
CA LEU A 111 1.64 -0.77 -5.88
C LEU A 111 0.16 -0.65 -5.53
N VAL A 112 -0.25 0.52 -5.03
CA VAL A 112 -1.64 0.81 -4.64
C VAL A 112 -2.21 1.88 -5.58
N PRO A 113 -3.15 1.54 -6.48
CA PRO A 113 -3.70 2.52 -7.42
C PRO A 113 -4.40 3.68 -6.71
N VAL A 114 -3.97 4.92 -6.96
CA VAL A 114 -4.57 6.15 -6.39
C VAL A 114 -6.09 6.23 -6.53
N VAL A 115 -6.63 5.66 -7.61
CA VAL A 115 -8.08 5.60 -7.87
C VAL A 115 -8.85 4.96 -6.72
N LEU A 116 -8.27 3.95 -6.06
CA LEU A 116 -8.89 3.32 -4.89
C LEU A 116 -9.08 4.31 -3.74
N GLN A 117 -8.03 5.06 -3.39
CA GLN A 117 -8.11 6.02 -2.28
C GLN A 117 -9.01 7.20 -2.60
N ARG A 118 -9.02 7.67 -3.85
CA ARG A 118 -9.98 8.67 -4.33
C ARG A 118 -11.44 8.20 -4.16
N TYR A 119 -11.70 6.92 -4.44
CA TYR A 119 -13.03 6.33 -4.26
C TYR A 119 -13.41 6.21 -2.79
N VAL A 120 -12.48 5.74 -1.94
CA VAL A 120 -12.67 5.65 -0.48
C VAL A 120 -12.98 7.03 0.11
N ALA A 121 -12.18 8.05 -0.19
CA ALA A 121 -12.39 9.42 0.30
C ALA A 121 -13.73 10.01 -0.15
N LYS A 122 -14.21 9.65 -1.34
CA LYS A 122 -15.54 10.06 -1.84
C LYS A 122 -16.67 9.37 -1.07
N ARG A 123 -16.51 8.11 -0.68
CA ARG A 123 -17.53 7.31 0.04
C ARG A 123 -17.56 7.65 1.53
N LEU A 124 -16.41 7.97 2.11
CA LEU A 124 -16.21 8.29 3.52
C LEU A 124 -15.75 9.75 3.67
N PRO A 125 -16.66 10.73 3.61
CA PRO A 125 -16.29 12.16 3.58
C PRO A 125 -15.67 12.67 4.89
N TRP A 126 -15.73 11.88 5.97
CA TRP A 126 -15.04 12.16 7.23
C TRP A 126 -13.52 11.87 7.17
N ILE A 127 -13.05 11.17 6.12
CA ILE A 127 -11.62 10.98 5.89
C ILE A 127 -11.01 12.23 5.27
N ARG A 128 -9.94 12.74 5.90
CA ARG A 128 -9.09 13.79 5.34
C ARG A 128 -8.10 13.18 4.36
N TYR A 129 -8.39 13.29 3.07
CA TYR A 129 -7.55 12.75 2.01
C TYR A 129 -6.47 13.74 1.55
N HIS A 130 -5.22 13.28 1.50
CA HIS A 130 -4.03 14.02 1.09
C HIS A 130 -3.38 13.30 -0.08
N GLU A 131 -3.57 13.82 -1.29
CA GLU A 131 -2.95 13.28 -2.49
C GLU A 131 -1.60 13.97 -2.76
N ILE A 132 -0.55 13.18 -2.98
CA ILE A 132 0.80 13.65 -3.24
C ILE A 132 1.09 13.59 -4.73
N LYS A 133 1.09 14.75 -5.38
CA LYS A 133 1.41 14.89 -6.81
C LYS A 133 2.86 14.51 -7.09
N GLY A 134 3.08 13.61 -8.04
CA GLY A 134 4.39 13.01 -8.34
C GLY A 134 4.88 12.05 -7.26
N GLY A 135 4.03 11.72 -6.28
CA GLY A 135 4.36 10.85 -5.16
C GLY A 135 4.29 9.39 -5.57
N GLY A 136 5.35 8.62 -5.32
CA GLY A 136 5.34 7.17 -5.44
C GLY A 136 4.86 6.46 -4.17
N HIS A 137 5.02 5.15 -4.09
CA HIS A 137 4.68 4.36 -2.90
C HIS A 137 5.61 4.67 -1.70
N LEU A 138 6.86 5.01 -1.99
CA LEU A 138 7.91 5.27 -1.01
C LEU A 138 7.99 6.75 -0.60
N PHE A 139 7.02 7.58 -0.98
CA PHE A 139 6.98 9.00 -0.59
C PHE A 139 7.23 9.26 0.92
N PRO A 140 6.84 8.39 1.88
CA PRO A 140 7.12 8.62 3.30
C PRO A 140 8.62 8.67 3.65
N TYR A 141 9.49 8.11 2.80
CA TYR A 141 10.95 8.10 2.98
C TYR A 141 11.65 9.36 2.44
N ALA A 142 10.91 10.29 1.84
CA ALA A 142 11.45 11.60 1.46
C ALA A 142 11.82 12.43 2.70
N ASP A 143 12.87 13.26 2.59
CA ASP A 143 13.34 14.09 3.70
C ASP A 143 12.23 14.99 4.27
N GLY A 144 12.04 14.92 5.59
CA GLY A 144 11.04 15.70 6.31
C GLY A 144 9.59 15.30 6.05
N MET A 145 9.31 14.30 5.19
CA MET A 145 7.93 13.88 4.89
C MET A 145 7.24 13.30 6.13
N GLY A 146 7.94 12.44 6.89
CA GLY A 146 7.43 11.90 8.15
C GLY A 146 7.03 12.99 9.14
N ASP A 147 7.89 13.99 9.35
CA ASP A 147 7.59 15.14 10.23
C ASP A 147 6.39 15.94 9.74
N LYS A 148 6.28 16.19 8.42
CA LYS A 148 5.13 16.87 7.82
C LYS A 148 3.82 16.09 8.07
N ILE A 149 3.82 14.78 7.84
CA ILE A 149 2.66 13.90 8.09
C ILE A 149 2.28 13.97 9.57
N MET A 150 3.25 13.78 10.48
CA MET A 150 2.99 13.75 11.92
C MET A 150 2.51 15.10 12.46
N LYS A 151 3.08 16.21 12.01
CA LYS A 151 2.62 17.56 12.40
C LYS A 151 1.21 17.86 11.88
N THR A 152 0.91 17.47 10.63
CA THR A 152 -0.45 17.57 10.09
C THR A 152 -1.43 16.75 10.93
N PHE A 153 -1.08 15.51 11.24
CA PHE A 153 -1.93 14.58 11.98
C PHE A 153 -2.15 14.99 13.43
N LEU A 154 -1.09 15.35 14.16
CA LEU A 154 -1.14 15.59 15.60
C LEU A 154 -1.43 17.05 15.96
N LEU A 155 -0.94 18.01 15.16
CA LEU A 155 -1.03 19.44 15.46
C LEU A 155 -2.03 20.17 14.57
N GLY A 156 -2.57 19.51 13.54
CA GLY A 156 -3.49 20.13 12.58
C GLY A 156 -2.82 21.16 11.67
N GLU A 157 -1.48 21.10 11.52
CA GLU A 157 -0.77 21.95 10.56
C GLU A 157 -1.25 21.68 9.13
N THR A 158 -1.17 22.70 8.27
CA THR A 158 -1.55 22.52 6.86
C THR A 158 -0.51 21.65 6.15
N PHE A 159 -0.97 20.56 5.53
CA PHE A 159 -0.10 19.71 4.72
C PHE A 159 0.25 20.41 3.39
N VAL A 160 1.53 20.74 3.20
CA VAL A 160 2.05 21.36 1.98
C VAL A 160 3.21 20.52 1.44
N ILE A 161 3.11 20.17 0.17
CA ILE A 161 4.07 19.33 -0.54
C ILE A 161 5.16 20.21 -1.15
#